data_AF-A0A941A9J1-F1
#
_entry.id   AF-A0A941A9J1-F1
#
_cell.length_a   1.000
_cell.length_b   1.000
_cell.length_c   1.000
_cell.angle_alpha   90.00
_cell.angle_beta   90.00
_cell.angle_gamma   90.00
#
_symmetry.space_group_name_H-M   'P 1'
#
loop_
_entity.id
_entity.type
_entity.pdbx_description
1 polymer ?
#
loop_
_entity_poly.entity_id
_entity_poly.type
_entity_poly.pdbx_seq_one_letter_code
_entity_poly.pdbx_strand_id
1 'polypeptide(L)'
;MSPTPKSPKPVSDMDLVSVRRQWNSWEVAQVNVGEVANPLWDVESGGIKASAPEALIYGYVWCDDIVSGSLAHSCLHGTAPHSIKICILRQDNSPRIYNHFVSLVGPKPAQWQR
;
A
#
# COMPACT_ATOMS: atom_id res chain seq x y z
N MET A 1 30.96 22.97 -12.31
CA MET A 1 30.57 22.58 -10.94
C MET A 1 29.30 21.74 -11.07
N SER A 2 29.39 20.42 -10.88
CA SER A 2 28.23 19.54 -10.94
C SER A 2 27.36 19.78 -9.71
N PRO A 3 26.03 19.96 -9.84
CA PRO A 3 25.17 20.11 -8.68
C PRO A 3 25.17 18.80 -7.88
N THR A 4 25.50 18.89 -6.59
CA THR A 4 25.38 17.78 -5.64
C THR A 4 23.92 17.33 -5.60
N PRO A 5 23.63 16.02 -5.68
CA PRO A 5 22.25 15.54 -5.55
C PRO A 5 21.71 15.94 -4.17
N LYS A 6 20.60 16.69 -4.15
CA LYS A 6 19.90 17.03 -2.91
C LYS A 6 19.37 15.74 -2.28
N SER A 7 19.59 15.58 -0.97
CA SER A 7 19.04 14.47 -0.19
C SER A 7 17.51 14.37 -0.41
N PRO A 8 16.93 13.17 -0.50
CA PRO A 8 15.48 13.01 -0.66
C PRO A 8 14.73 13.70 0.49
N LYS A 9 13.68 14.44 0.17
CA LYS A 9 12.76 15.00 1.18
C LYS A 9 12.17 13.86 2.02
N PRO A 10 12.03 14.01 3.36
CA PRO A 10 11.33 13.02 4.17
C PRO A 10 9.89 12.86 3.72
N VAL A 11 9.34 11.65 3.87
CA VAL A 11 7.93 11.36 3.64
C VAL A 11 7.12 11.92 4.80
N SER A 12 6.00 12.59 4.50
CA SER A 12 5.06 13.08 5.52
C SER A 12 3.77 12.28 5.49
N ASP A 13 3.00 12.29 6.57
CA ASP A 13 1.72 11.59 6.67
C ASP A 13 0.70 12.05 5.61
N MET A 14 0.81 13.30 5.14
CA MET A 14 -0.04 13.90 4.10
C MET A 14 0.46 13.64 2.67
N ASP A 15 1.60 12.96 2.50
CA ASP A 15 1.98 12.50 1.17
C ASP A 15 1.00 11.42 0.71
N LEU A 16 0.72 11.37 -0.59
CA LEU A 16 -0.16 10.35 -1.15
C LEU A 16 0.59 9.07 -1.48
N VAL A 17 -0.05 7.94 -1.21
CA VAL A 17 0.37 6.60 -1.62
C VAL A 17 -0.73 5.96 -2.48
N SER A 18 -0.32 5.40 -3.62
CA SER A 18 -1.20 4.64 -4.50
C SER A 18 -1.30 3.20 -3.98
N VAL A 19 -2.53 2.72 -3.80
CA VAL A 19 -2.84 1.40 -3.25
C VAL A 19 -3.81 0.64 -4.14
N ARG A 20 -3.75 -0.70 -4.09
CA ARG A 20 -4.69 -1.59 -4.77
C ARG A 20 -5.31 -2.57 -3.80
N ARG A 21 -6.53 -3.03 -4.09
CA ARG A 21 -7.21 -4.07 -3.29
C ARG A 21 -6.47 -5.42 -3.37
N GLN A 22 -5.91 -5.71 -4.54
CA GLN A 22 -5.08 -6.87 -4.82
C GLN A 22 -4.11 -6.50 -5.94
N TRP A 23 -3.01 -7.26 -6.06
CA TRP A 23 -1.87 -6.89 -6.91
C TRP A 23 -2.22 -6.77 -8.40
N ASN A 24 -3.25 -7.50 -8.87
CA ASN A 24 -3.71 -7.50 -10.26
C ASN A 24 -5.04 -6.76 -10.47
N SER A 25 -5.54 -6.02 -9.48
CA SER A 25 -6.71 -5.15 -9.68
C SER A 25 -6.37 -4.04 -10.65
N TRP A 26 -7.29 -3.70 -11.55
CA TRP A 26 -7.16 -2.52 -12.43
C TRP A 26 -7.42 -1.21 -11.68
N GLU A 27 -8.19 -1.26 -10.60
CA GLU A 27 -8.46 -0.10 -9.74
C GLU A 27 -7.24 0.29 -8.90
N VAL A 28 -7.00 1.59 -8.83
CA VAL A 28 -5.99 2.22 -7.99
C VAL A 28 -6.68 3.32 -7.20
N ALA A 29 -6.43 3.35 -5.90
CA ALA A 29 -6.86 4.44 -5.02
C ALA A 29 -5.65 5.18 -4.46
N GLN A 30 -5.86 6.43 -4.05
CA GLN A 30 -4.88 7.19 -3.28
C GLN A 30 -5.41 7.44 -1.88
N VAL A 31 -4.52 7.25 -0.90
CA VAL A 31 -4.73 7.58 0.50
C VAL A 31 -3.54 8.39 1.00
N ASN A 32 -3.69 9.04 2.14
CA ASN A 32 -2.57 9.63 2.87
C ASN A 32 -1.69 8.51 3.45
N VAL A 33 -0.37 8.71 3.42
CA VAL A 33 0.61 7.75 3.99
C VAL A 33 0.28 7.43 5.45
N GLY A 34 -0.15 8.42 6.23
CA GLY A 34 -0.50 8.26 7.65
C GLY A 34 -1.69 7.34 7.91
N GLU A 35 -2.57 7.12 6.93
CA GLU A 35 -3.76 6.28 7.07
C GLU A 35 -3.48 4.80 6.78
N VAL A 36 -2.28 4.45 6.30
CA VAL A 36 -1.91 3.06 6.08
C VAL A 36 -1.49 2.42 7.40
N ALA A 37 -2.39 1.65 7.98
CA ALA A 37 -2.18 0.91 9.20
C ALA A 37 -1.49 -0.45 8.97
N ASN A 38 -0.68 -0.86 9.95
CA ASN A 38 -0.04 -2.18 10.06
C ASN A 38 0.61 -2.66 8.76
N PRO A 39 1.55 -1.89 8.17
CA PRO A 39 2.25 -2.35 6.99
C PRO A 39 3.05 -3.62 7.29
N LEU A 40 2.99 -4.60 6.40
CA LEU A 40 3.70 -5.88 6.51
C LEU A 40 4.06 -6.42 5.13
N TRP A 41 5.03 -7.33 5.09
CA TRP A 41 5.13 -8.25 3.95
C TRP A 41 4.00 -9.28 4.04
N ASP A 42 3.34 -9.56 2.92
CA ASP A 42 2.37 -10.65 2.79
C ASP A 42 2.32 -11.12 1.32
N VAL A 43 1.65 -12.24 1.07
CA VAL A 43 1.29 -12.73 -0.27
C VAL A 43 -0.22 -12.80 -0.47
N GLU A 44 -1.02 -12.77 0.59
CA GLU A 44 -2.48 -12.95 0.49
C GLU A 44 -3.22 -11.59 0.55
N SER A 45 -4.08 -11.31 -0.42
CA SER A 45 -4.97 -10.15 -0.38
C SER A 45 -6.13 -10.30 0.62
N GLY A 46 -6.80 -9.20 0.94
CA GLY A 46 -8.05 -9.27 1.71
C GLY A 46 -9.23 -9.75 0.84
N GLY A 47 -10.37 -10.02 1.47
CA GLY A 47 -11.57 -10.45 0.74
C GLY A 47 -11.41 -11.85 0.16
N ILE A 48 -11.27 -11.96 -1.17
CA ILE A 48 -11.18 -13.25 -1.87
C ILE A 48 -9.87 -14.02 -1.64
N LYS A 49 -8.92 -13.45 -0.86
CA LYS A 49 -7.65 -14.09 -0.50
C LYS A 49 -6.82 -14.51 -1.72
N ALA A 50 -6.74 -13.62 -2.72
CA ALA A 50 -5.94 -13.86 -3.91
C ALA A 50 -4.45 -13.88 -3.53
N SER A 51 -3.74 -14.94 -3.93
CA SER A 51 -2.29 -15.02 -3.74
C SER A 51 -1.55 -14.17 -4.77
N ALA A 52 -0.58 -13.40 -4.29
CA ALA A 52 0.40 -12.70 -5.10
C ALA A 52 1.51 -13.65 -5.56
N PRO A 53 2.12 -13.39 -6.73
CA PRO A 53 3.22 -14.20 -7.25
C PRO A 53 4.49 -14.09 -6.39
N GLU A 54 4.58 -13.06 -5.55
CA GLU A 54 5.69 -12.81 -4.64
C GLU A 54 5.21 -12.05 -3.40
N ALA A 55 6.06 -11.93 -2.38
CA ALA A 55 5.79 -11.08 -1.23
C ALA A 55 5.69 -9.61 -1.64
N LEU A 56 4.60 -8.96 -1.28
CA LEU A 56 4.33 -7.54 -1.51
C LEU A 56 4.12 -6.84 -0.17
N ILE A 57 4.20 -5.52 -0.18
CA ILE A 57 3.83 -4.75 1.00
C ILE A 57 2.32 -4.66 1.03
N TYR A 58 1.73 -5.16 2.10
CA TYR A 58 0.33 -4.99 2.43
C TYR A 58 0.17 -4.05 3.61
N GLY A 59 -1.04 -3.55 3.79
CA GLY A 59 -1.46 -2.74 4.92
C GLY A 59 -2.98 -2.66 4.96
N TYR A 60 -3.51 -1.79 5.80
CA TYR A 60 -4.93 -1.60 5.98
C TYR A 60 -5.28 -0.11 5.94
N VAL A 61 -6.42 0.23 5.34
CA VAL A 61 -6.97 1.59 5.30
C VAL A 61 -8.47 1.53 5.59
N TRP A 62 -9.08 2.60 6.09
CA TRP A 62 -10.54 2.66 6.14
C TRP A 62 -11.11 3.08 4.78
N CYS A 63 -12.32 2.62 4.48
CA CYS A 63 -12.97 2.91 3.19
C CYS A 63 -13.24 4.40 2.95
N ASP A 64 -13.34 5.20 4.02
CA ASP A 64 -13.55 6.64 4.03
C ASP A 64 -12.25 7.46 4.03
N ASP A 65 -11.08 6.83 4.15
CA ASP A 65 -9.77 7.49 4.02
C ASP A 65 -9.32 7.67 2.56
N ILE A 66 -10.12 7.16 1.60
CA ILE A 66 -9.82 7.24 0.17
C ILE A 66 -9.94 8.70 -0.29
N VAL A 67 -8.80 9.28 -0.67
CA VAL A 67 -8.70 10.65 -1.19
C VAL A 67 -9.14 10.72 -2.65
N SER A 68 -8.75 9.72 -3.46
CA SER A 68 -9.12 9.63 -4.86
C SER A 68 -9.09 8.19 -5.39
N GLY A 69 -9.75 7.95 -6.53
CA GLY A 69 -9.84 6.61 -7.13
C GLY A 69 -10.85 5.70 -6.43
N SER A 70 -10.68 4.40 -6.56
CA SER A 70 -11.56 3.40 -5.95
C SER A 70 -10.80 2.14 -5.54
N LEU A 71 -11.37 1.44 -4.56
CA LEU A 71 -11.01 0.08 -4.23
C LEU A 71 -12.28 -0.76 -4.32
N ALA A 72 -12.26 -1.88 -5.05
CA ALA A 72 -13.35 -2.85 -4.97
C ALA A 72 -13.61 -3.25 -3.51
N HIS A 73 -14.74 -2.78 -3.01
CA HIS A 73 -15.32 -3.14 -1.73
C HIS A 73 -16.82 -2.82 -1.79
N SER A 74 -17.62 -3.54 -1.02
CA SER A 74 -19.01 -3.15 -0.78
C SER A 74 -19.19 -2.92 0.71
N CYS A 75 -19.61 -1.71 1.07
CA CYS A 75 -20.12 -1.41 2.42
C CYS A 75 -21.38 -2.24 2.73
N LEU A 76 -21.94 -2.95 1.76
CA LEU A 76 -23.14 -3.78 1.93
C LEU A 76 -22.93 -4.97 2.88
N HIS A 77 -21.69 -5.44 3.05
CA HIS A 77 -21.38 -6.64 3.84
C HIS A 77 -20.92 -6.35 5.29
N GLY A 78 -21.05 -5.11 5.77
CA GLY A 78 -20.71 -4.75 7.16
C GLY A 78 -21.03 -3.30 7.51
N THR A 79 -20.90 -2.93 8.78
CA THR A 79 -21.01 -1.52 9.21
C THR A 79 -19.81 -0.72 8.70
N ALA A 80 -20.07 0.35 7.96
CA ALA A 80 -19.04 1.33 7.61
C ALA A 80 -18.68 2.21 8.81
N PRO A 81 -17.45 2.75 8.88
CA PRO A 81 -16.33 2.44 7.98
C PRO A 81 -15.74 1.04 8.27
N HIS A 82 -15.17 0.40 7.25
CA HIS A 82 -14.54 -0.90 7.40
C HIS A 82 -13.12 -0.90 6.86
N SER A 83 -12.29 -1.71 7.50
CA SER A 83 -10.88 -1.83 7.15
C SER A 83 -10.70 -2.66 5.87
N ILE A 84 -9.97 -2.12 4.91
CA ILE A 84 -9.65 -2.74 3.64
C ILE A 84 -8.17 -3.10 3.64
N LYS A 85 -7.87 -4.40 3.53
CA LYS A 85 -6.50 -4.84 3.27
C LYS A 85 -6.12 -4.42 1.85
N ILE A 86 -5.03 -3.67 1.74
CA ILE A 86 -4.49 -3.15 0.48
C ILE A 86 -3.08 -3.66 0.24
N CYS A 87 -2.62 -3.59 -1.00
CA CYS A 87 -1.22 -3.76 -1.37
C CYS A 87 -0.65 -2.47 -1.97
N ILE A 88 0.62 -2.23 -1.69
CA ILE A 88 1.41 -1.10 -2.18
C ILE A 88 2.40 -1.65 -3.19
N LEU A 89 2.20 -1.36 -4.46
CA LEU A 89 3.09 -1.82 -5.52
C LEU A 89 4.17 -0.78 -5.82
N ARG A 90 5.39 -1.27 -6.08
CA ARG A 90 6.51 -0.41 -6.50
C ARG A 90 6.20 0.38 -7.76
N GLN A 91 5.47 -0.21 -8.71
CA GLN A 91 5.17 0.40 -10.01
C GLN A 91 4.17 1.57 -9.92
N ASP A 92 3.33 1.61 -8.88
CA ASP A 92 2.30 2.64 -8.71
C ASP A 92 2.78 3.83 -7.87
N ASN A 93 3.99 3.74 -7.32
CA ASN A 93 4.50 4.65 -6.31
C ASN A 93 5.90 5.15 -6.65
N SER A 94 6.18 6.40 -6.30
CA SER A 94 7.55 6.92 -6.41
C SER A 94 8.51 6.11 -5.53
N PRO A 95 9.80 5.98 -5.89
CA PRO A 95 10.79 5.29 -5.07
C PRO A 95 10.85 5.82 -3.62
N ARG A 96 10.60 7.13 -3.42
CA ARG A 96 10.55 7.77 -2.11
C ARG A 96 9.48 7.16 -1.21
N ILE A 97 8.24 7.09 -1.71
CA ILE A 97 7.08 6.56 -0.96
C ILE A 97 7.23 5.06 -0.76
N TYR A 98 7.59 4.32 -1.81
CA TYR A 98 7.74 2.86 -1.69
C TYR A 98 8.83 2.49 -0.68
N ASN A 99 9.98 3.17 -0.70
CA ASN A 99 11.08 2.89 0.23
C ASN A 99 10.74 3.30 1.67
N HIS A 100 9.86 4.28 1.88
CA HIS A 100 9.34 4.57 3.21
C HIS A 100 8.62 3.35 3.80
N PHE A 101 7.71 2.73 3.05
CA PHE A 101 7.05 1.51 3.52
C PHE A 101 8.03 0.34 3.70
N VAL A 102 9.02 0.15 2.80
CA VAL A 102 10.10 -0.84 3.00
C VAL A 102 10.84 -0.60 4.32
N SER A 103 11.10 0.67 4.69
CA SER A 103 11.78 0.98 5.95
C SER A 103 10.94 0.66 7.19
N LEU A 104 9.60 0.69 7.07
CA LEU A 104 8.68 0.30 8.14
C LEU A 104 8.60 -1.22 8.30
N VAL A 105 8.52 -1.96 7.18
CA VAL A 105 8.33 -3.42 7.19
C VAL A 105 9.62 -4.23 7.24
N GLY A 106 10.76 -3.57 7.07
CA GLY A 106 12.07 -4.22 6.98
C GLY A 106 12.35 -4.89 5.64
N PRO A 107 13.45 -5.64 5.53
CA PRO A 107 13.86 -6.27 4.27
C PRO A 107 12.82 -7.27 3.78
N LYS A 108 12.63 -7.31 2.45
CA LYS A 108 11.76 -8.30 1.82
C LYS A 108 12.28 -9.72 2.13
N PRO A 109 11.43 -10.63 2.64
CA PRO A 109 11.87 -11.99 2.92
C PRO A 109 12.31 -12.70 1.63
N ALA A 110 13.46 -13.35 1.70
CA ALA A 110 14.06 -14.07 0.57
C ALA A 110 13.32 -15.37 0.23
N GLN A 111 12.63 -15.96 1.20
CA GLN A 111 11.84 -17.17 1.06
C GLN A 111 10.49 -16.94 1.74
N TRP A 112 9.42 -17.04 0.95
CA TRP A 112 8.07 -17.09 1.51
C TRP A 112 7.73 -18.56 1.77
N GLN A 113 7.77 -18.98 3.03
CA GLN A 113 7.25 -20.29 3.40
C GLN A 113 5.73 -20.22 3.29
N ARG A 114 5.17 -21.00 2.36
CA ARG A 114 3.72 -21.21 2.21
C ARG A 114 3.19 -22.05 3.34
#